data_AF-A0A2N2FSM3-F1
#
_entry.id   AF-A0A2N2FSM3-F1
#
_cell.length_a   1.000
_cell.length_b   1.000
_cell.length_c   1.000
_cell.angle_alpha   90.00
_cell.angle_beta   90.00
_cell.angle_gamma   90.00
#
_symmetry.space_group_name_H-M   'P 1'
#
loop_
_entity.id
_entity.type
_entity.pdbx_description
1 polymer ?
#
loop_
_entity_poly.entity_id
_entity_poly.type
_entity_poly.pdbx_seq_one_letter_code
_entity_poly.pdbx_strand_id
1 'polypeptide(L)'
;MTTYAYAGFWRRFVAYSIDSFIIFVAFLILMMVAGVAYFTGAVSNDSQILIDELNNPERLGPVGMAILLFYVFLFIAYFTFFHGLSGRTPGKKLLVLQVVHTDGSPISFGTAFLRSAGYLVS
;
A
#
# COMPACT_ATOMS: atom_id res chain seq x y z
N MET A 1 -3.61 -35.25 1.40
CA MET A 1 -4.37 -34.02 1.06
C MET A 1 -4.23 -33.06 2.23
N THR A 2 -3.73 -31.84 2.00
CA THR A 2 -3.75 -30.80 3.03
C THR A 2 -5.20 -30.33 3.19
N THR A 3 -5.75 -30.42 4.40
CA THR A 3 -7.09 -29.90 4.69
C THR A 3 -6.97 -28.43 5.06
N TYR A 4 -7.56 -27.54 4.24
CA TYR A 4 -7.60 -26.11 4.53
C TYR A 4 -8.87 -25.77 5.32
N ALA A 5 -8.70 -25.19 6.50
CA ALA A 5 -9.80 -24.57 7.23
C ALA A 5 -9.97 -23.12 6.80
N TYR A 6 -11.19 -22.72 6.44
CA TYR A 6 -11.47 -21.33 6.12
C TYR A 6 -11.23 -20.44 7.33
N ALA A 7 -10.42 -19.40 7.14
CA ALA A 7 -10.23 -18.39 8.17
C ALA A 7 -11.50 -17.57 8.37
N GLY A 8 -11.93 -17.42 9.63
CA GLY A 8 -13.07 -16.58 10.00
C GLY A 8 -12.80 -15.09 9.76
N PHE A 9 -13.87 -14.29 9.81
CA PHE A 9 -13.86 -12.85 9.52
C PHE A 9 -12.81 -12.08 10.33
N TRP A 10 -12.82 -12.21 11.66
CA TRP A 10 -11.94 -11.44 12.55
C TRP A 10 -10.45 -11.67 12.30
N ARG A 11 -10.05 -12.91 11.98
CA ARG A 11 -8.66 -13.21 11.63
C ARG A 11 -8.25 -12.53 10.34
N ARG A 12 -9.14 -12.45 9.35
CA ARG A 12 -8.89 -11.73 8.10
C ARG A 12 -8.81 -10.23 8.33
N PHE A 13 -9.71 -9.68 9.16
CA PHE A 13 -9.72 -8.28 9.53
C PHE A 13 -8.41 -7.86 10.21
N VAL A 14 -7.98 -8.57 11.26
CA VAL A 14 -6.73 -8.25 11.96
C VAL A 14 -5.51 -8.36 11.05
N ALA A 15 -5.44 -9.39 10.18
CA ALA A 15 -4.37 -9.47 9.19
C ALA A 15 -4.33 -8.24 8.29
N TYR A 16 -5.49 -7.82 7.77
CA TYR A 16 -5.62 -6.63 6.93
C TYR A 16 -5.23 -5.35 7.69
N SER A 17 -5.65 -5.19 8.94
CA SER A 17 -5.28 -4.04 9.77
C SER A 17 -3.76 -3.94 9.98
N ILE A 18 -3.09 -5.08 10.21
CA ILE A 18 -1.63 -5.12 10.33
C ILE A 18 -0.96 -4.74 9.00
N ASP A 19 -1.41 -5.33 7.89
CA ASP A 19 -0.85 -5.04 6.56
C ASP A 19 -1.04 -3.56 6.18
N SER A 20 -2.22 -2.99 6.43
CA SER A 20 -2.50 -1.57 6.21
C SER A 20 -1.64 -0.67 7.07
N PHE A 21 -1.39 -1.04 8.33
CA PHE A 21 -0.46 -0.30 9.19
C PHE A 21 0.97 -0.34 8.66
N ILE A 22 1.43 -1.49 8.16
CA ILE A 22 2.77 -1.63 7.55
C ILE A 22 2.89 -0.73 6.31
N ILE A 23 1.91 -0.75 5.41
CA ILE A 23 1.90 0.10 4.21
C ILE A 23 1.87 1.57 4.60
N PHE A 24 1.05 1.94 5.58
CA PHE A 24 0.96 3.31 6.08
C PHE A 24 2.28 3.82 6.63
N VAL A 25 2.96 3.04 7.48
CA VAL A 25 4.28 3.41 8.02
C VAL A 25 5.32 3.52 6.90
N ALA A 26 5.35 2.57 5.97
CA ALA A 26 6.26 2.63 4.82
C ALA A 26 6.01 3.87 3.97
N PHE A 27 4.76 4.20 3.70
CA PHE A 27 4.36 5.40 2.98
C PHE A 27 4.77 6.67 3.73
N LEU A 28 4.53 6.75 5.05
CA LEU A 28 4.97 7.89 5.86
C LEU A 28 6.47 8.11 5.78
N ILE A 29 7.28 7.04 5.87
CA ILE A 29 8.74 7.14 5.75
C ILE A 29 9.13 7.68 4.37
N LEU A 30 8.52 7.17 3.30
CA LEU A 30 8.79 7.66 1.94
C LEU A 30 8.40 9.14 1.77
N MET A 31 7.26 9.55 2.33
CA MET A 31 6.80 10.94 2.31
C MET A 31 7.70 11.86 3.13
N MET A 32 8.22 11.38 4.27
CA MET A 32 9.21 12.13 5.06
C MET A 32 10.50 12.34 4.27
N VAL A 33 11.01 11.30 3.61
CA VAL A 33 12.22 11.42 2.77
C VAL A 33 11.99 12.38 1.61
N ALA A 34 10.87 12.24 0.90
CA ALA A 34 10.51 13.14 -0.20
C ALA A 34 10.33 14.60 0.28
N GLY A 35 9.70 14.79 1.43
CA GLY A 35 9.50 16.10 2.04
C GLY A 35 10.81 16.77 2.45
N VAL A 36 11.73 16.03 3.06
CA VAL A 36 13.07 16.54 3.41
C VAL A 36 13.87 16.88 2.15
N ALA A 37 13.83 16.05 1.12
CA ALA A 37 14.50 16.31 -0.15
C ALA A 37 13.96 17.57 -0.83
N TYR A 38 12.63 17.71 -0.90
CA TYR A 38 11.96 18.90 -1.43
C TYR A 38 12.32 20.15 -0.63
N PHE A 39 12.21 20.10 0.71
CA PHE A 39 12.52 21.22 1.58
C PHE A 39 13.98 21.66 1.46
N THR A 40 14.93 20.71 1.43
CA THR A 40 16.37 21.02 1.30
C THR A 40 16.68 21.67 -0.04
N GLY A 41 16.15 21.14 -1.15
CA GLY A 41 16.32 21.74 -2.47
C GLY A 41 15.64 23.09 -2.61
N ALA A 42 14.60 23.34 -1.84
CA ALA A 42 13.86 24.58 -1.91
C ALA A 42 14.43 25.67 -0.99
N VAL A 43 15.05 25.33 0.14
CA VAL A 43 15.83 26.25 0.99
C VAL A 43 17.11 26.73 0.29
N SER A 44 17.67 25.96 -0.65
CA SER A 44 18.74 26.44 -1.52
C SER A 44 18.29 27.45 -2.58
N ASN A 45 16.98 27.56 -2.81
CA ASN A 45 16.38 28.58 -3.66
C ASN A 45 15.81 29.71 -2.77
N ASP A 46 15.54 30.88 -3.37
CA ASP A 46 15.03 32.03 -2.62
C ASP A 46 13.72 31.67 -1.89
N SER A 47 13.74 31.75 -0.56
CA SER A 47 12.69 31.21 0.33
C SER A 47 11.30 31.83 0.13
N GLN A 48 11.21 32.98 -0.55
CA GLN A 48 9.94 33.58 -0.95
C GLN A 48 9.20 32.76 -2.02
N ILE A 49 9.93 32.08 -2.92
CA ILE A 49 9.34 31.22 -3.97
C ILE A 49 8.61 30.03 -3.34
N LEU A 50 9.14 29.48 -2.24
CA LEU A 50 8.52 28.39 -1.49
C LEU A 50 7.17 28.79 -0.88
N ILE A 51 7.13 29.96 -0.25
CA ILE A 51 5.92 30.45 0.42
C ILE A 51 4.85 30.75 -0.64
N ASP A 52 5.23 31.30 -1.78
CA ASP A 52 4.31 31.52 -2.89
C ASP A 52 3.81 30.19 -3.45
N GLU A 53 4.70 29.22 -3.66
CA GLU A 53 4.38 27.90 -4.22
C GLU A 53 3.44 27.08 -3.32
N LEU A 54 3.61 27.13 -2.00
CA LEU A 54 2.71 26.48 -1.03
C LEU A 54 1.35 27.17 -0.89
N ASN A 55 1.29 28.48 -1.11
CA ASN A 55 0.05 29.26 -1.04
C ASN A 55 -0.76 29.25 -2.34
N ASN A 56 -0.26 28.61 -3.41
CA ASN A 56 -0.95 28.51 -4.69
C ASN A 56 -1.94 27.33 -4.69
N PRO A 57 -3.26 27.58 -4.59
CA PRO A 57 -4.27 26.51 -4.53
C PRO A 57 -4.30 25.65 -5.81
N GLU A 58 -3.88 26.20 -6.95
CA GLU A 58 -3.80 25.49 -8.23
C GLU A 58 -2.78 24.35 -8.24
N ARG A 59 -1.73 24.41 -7.39
CA ARG A 59 -0.70 23.37 -7.30
C ARG A 59 -0.99 22.32 -6.22
N LEU A 60 -1.74 22.69 -5.18
CA LEU A 60 -2.11 21.78 -4.09
C LEU A 60 -2.98 20.61 -4.58
N GLY A 61 -3.90 20.86 -5.52
CA GLY A 61 -4.78 19.83 -6.08
C GLY A 61 -4.02 18.68 -6.77
N PRO A 62 -3.20 18.96 -7.80
CA PRO A 62 -2.41 17.94 -8.48
C PRO A 62 -1.43 17.19 -7.58
N VAL A 63 -0.78 17.88 -6.62
CA VAL A 63 0.15 17.26 -5.67
C VAL A 63 -0.59 16.28 -4.75
N GLY A 64 -1.72 16.69 -4.17
CA GLY A 64 -2.54 15.80 -3.34
C GLY A 64 -3.04 14.57 -4.13
N MET A 65 -3.44 14.77 -5.38
CA MET A 65 -3.82 13.66 -6.28
C MET A 65 -2.64 12.71 -6.54
N ALA A 66 -1.44 13.24 -6.82
CA ALA A 66 -0.25 12.42 -7.04
C ALA A 66 0.12 11.58 -5.81
N ILE A 67 0.03 12.18 -4.61
CA ILE A 67 0.25 11.49 -3.33
C ILE A 67 -0.76 10.36 -3.14
N LEU A 68 -2.04 10.61 -3.41
CA LEU A 68 -3.10 9.59 -3.32
C LEU A 68 -2.87 8.45 -4.32
N LEU A 69 -2.59 8.76 -5.58
CA LEU A 69 -2.32 7.75 -6.60
C LEU A 69 -1.08 6.92 -6.26
N PHE A 70 -0.04 7.55 -5.69
CA PHE A 70 1.14 6.85 -5.24
C PHE A 70 0.83 5.91 -4.06
N TYR A 71 0.02 6.33 -3.10
CA TYR A 71 -0.45 5.47 -2.02
C TYR A 71 -1.24 4.26 -2.54
N VAL A 72 -2.18 4.49 -3.46
CA VAL A 72 -2.97 3.42 -4.10
C VAL A 72 -2.05 2.47 -4.87
N PHE A 73 -1.07 2.99 -5.59
CA PHE A 73 -0.06 2.19 -6.29
C PHE A 73 0.72 1.30 -5.31
N LEU A 74 1.24 1.85 -4.21
CA LEU A 74 1.96 1.08 -3.19
C LEU A 74 1.07 0.00 -2.58
N PHE A 75 -0.19 0.31 -2.31
CA PHE A 75 -1.16 -0.64 -1.79
C PHE A 75 -1.36 -1.82 -2.75
N ILE A 76 -1.67 -1.55 -4.02
CA ILE A 76 -1.85 -2.61 -5.04
C ILE A 76 -0.56 -3.41 -5.20
N ALA A 77 0.59 -2.74 -5.32
CA ALA A 77 1.89 -3.39 -5.52
C ALA A 77 2.24 -4.32 -4.35
N TYR A 78 2.05 -3.86 -3.12
CA TYR A 78 2.31 -4.64 -1.90
C TYR A 78 1.48 -5.92 -1.88
N PHE A 79 0.15 -5.80 -1.99
CA PHE A 79 -0.73 -6.96 -1.91
C PHE A 79 -0.52 -7.90 -3.09
N THR A 80 -0.34 -7.38 -4.30
CA THR A 80 -0.06 -8.19 -5.50
C THR A 80 1.23 -8.98 -5.34
N PHE A 81 2.30 -8.35 -4.88
CA PHE A 81 3.60 -8.97 -4.69
C PHE A 81 3.54 -10.12 -3.69
N PHE A 82 3.04 -9.88 -2.48
CA PHE A 82 3.02 -10.91 -1.43
C PHE A 82 2.04 -12.06 -1.73
N HIS A 83 0.88 -11.73 -2.33
CA HIS A 83 -0.08 -12.73 -2.76
C HIS A 83 0.45 -13.58 -3.91
N GLY A 84 1.08 -12.97 -4.93
CA GLY A 84 1.65 -13.72 -6.04
C GLY A 84 2.87 -14.58 -5.66
N LEU A 85 3.68 -14.11 -4.69
CA LEU A 85 4.87 -14.85 -4.26
C LEU A 85 4.54 -16.06 -3.38
N SER A 86 3.59 -15.92 -2.44
CA SER A 86 3.34 -16.96 -1.43
C SER A 86 1.87 -17.12 -1.03
N GLY A 87 0.98 -16.25 -1.50
CA GLY A 87 -0.39 -16.15 -1.00
C GLY A 87 -0.48 -15.56 0.42
N ARG A 88 0.64 -15.07 0.99
CA ARG A 88 0.72 -14.61 2.39
C ARG A 88 1.41 -13.26 2.49
N THR A 89 0.66 -12.25 2.90
CA THR A 89 1.21 -10.97 3.37
C THR A 89 1.82 -11.12 4.77
N PRO A 90 2.72 -10.22 5.21
CA PRO A 90 3.24 -10.20 6.58
C PRO A 90 2.17 -10.36 7.68
N GLY A 91 1.08 -9.60 7.64
CA GLY A 91 -0.04 -9.73 8.57
C GLY A 91 -0.71 -11.10 8.52
N LYS A 92 -0.87 -11.65 7.31
CA LYS A 92 -1.36 -13.03 7.13
C LYS A 92 -0.38 -14.08 7.64
N LYS A 93 0.93 -13.88 7.52
CA LYS A 93 1.95 -14.78 8.07
C LYS A 93 1.85 -14.86 9.59
N LEU A 94 1.68 -13.72 10.26
CA LEU A 94 1.52 -13.65 11.72
C LEU A 94 0.30 -14.43 12.21
N LEU A 95 -0.79 -14.42 11.44
CA LEU A 95 -2.03 -15.13 11.78
C LEU A 95 -2.17 -16.51 11.14
N VAL A 96 -1.10 -17.03 10.52
CA VAL A 96 -1.07 -18.34 9.84
C VAL A 96 -2.19 -18.46 8.78
N LEU A 97 -2.34 -17.42 7.97
CA LEU A 97 -3.31 -17.33 6.88
C LEU A 97 -2.61 -17.44 5.52
N GLN A 98 -3.32 -17.98 4.53
CA GLN A 98 -2.85 -18.08 3.15
C GLN A 98 -4.02 -18.00 2.18
N VAL A 99 -3.79 -17.36 1.04
CA VAL A 99 -4.71 -17.33 -0.09
C VAL A 99 -4.24 -18.37 -1.11
N VAL A 100 -5.11 -19.31 -1.44
CA VAL A 100 -4.89 -20.38 -2.44
C VAL A 100 -6.16 -20.54 -3.28
N HIS A 101 -6.05 -21.23 -4.41
CA HIS A 101 -7.21 -21.68 -5.19
C HIS A 101 -8.01 -22.74 -4.43
N THR A 102 -9.22 -23.05 -4.91
CA THR A 102 -10.12 -24.05 -4.29
C THR A 102 -9.54 -25.46 -4.30
N ASP A 103 -8.63 -25.75 -5.24
CA ASP A 103 -7.86 -26.99 -5.32
C ASP A 103 -6.60 -26.99 -4.43
N GLY A 104 -6.33 -25.88 -3.73
CA GLY A 104 -5.16 -25.69 -2.88
C GLY A 104 -3.89 -25.23 -3.62
N SER A 105 -3.95 -25.01 -4.92
CA SER A 105 -2.81 -24.52 -5.71
C SER A 105 -2.50 -23.03 -5.41
N PRO A 106 -1.24 -22.59 -5.56
CA PRO A 106 -0.86 -21.20 -5.34
C PRO A 106 -1.50 -20.28 -6.39
N ILE A 107 -1.84 -19.07 -5.98
CA ILE A 107 -2.42 -18.07 -6.89
C ILE A 107 -1.33 -17.43 -7.77
N SER A 108 -1.71 -17.10 -9.02
CA SER A 108 -0.85 -16.35 -9.93
C SER A 108 -0.76 -14.85 -9.57
N PHE A 109 0.26 -14.15 -10.07
CA PHE A 109 0.37 -12.69 -9.92
C PHE A 109 -0.81 -11.93 -10.56
N GLY A 110 -1.37 -12.43 -11.67
CA GLY A 110 -2.55 -11.81 -12.30
C GLY A 110 -3.80 -11.91 -11.41
N THR A 111 -4.04 -13.09 -10.83
CA THR A 111 -5.12 -13.29 -9.85
C THR A 111 -4.89 -12.46 -8.59
N ALA A 112 -3.64 -12.37 -8.13
CA ALA A 112 -3.25 -11.54 -7.00
C ALA A 112 -3.49 -10.04 -7.26
N PHE A 113 -3.21 -9.56 -8.47
CA PHE A 113 -3.46 -8.17 -8.88
C PHE A 113 -4.96 -7.84 -8.89
N LEU A 114 -5.78 -8.67 -9.56
CA LEU A 114 -7.23 -8.48 -9.60
C LEU A 114 -7.84 -8.50 -8.20
N ARG A 115 -7.35 -9.38 -7.33
CA ARG A 115 -7.73 -9.41 -5.92
C ARG A 115 -7.35 -8.11 -5.19
N SER A 116 -6.17 -7.58 -5.46
CA SER A 116 -5.67 -6.36 -4.84
C SER A 116 -6.45 -5.13 -5.28
N ALA A 117 -6.80 -5.05 -6.57
CA ALA A 117 -7.71 -4.03 -7.10
C ALA A 117 -9.12 -4.16 -6.50
N GLY A 118 -9.62 -5.38 -6.30
CA GLY A 118 -10.92 -5.62 -5.65
C GLY A 118 -11.02 -5.00 -4.25
N TYR A 119 -9.95 -5.01 -3.46
CA TYR A 119 -9.91 -4.38 -2.13
C TYR A 119 -10.12 -2.85 -2.15
N LEU A 120 -9.96 -2.19 -3.30
CA LEU A 120 -10.20 -0.74 -3.40
C LEU A 120 -11.69 -0.41 -3.58
N VAL A 121 -12.48 -1.39 -4.02
CA VAL A 121 -13.90 -1.21 -4.39
C VAL A 121 -14.83 -1.84 -3.34
N SER A 122 -14.32 -2.77 -2.53
CA SER A 122 -15.05 -3.49 -1.48
C SER A 122 -14.68 -3.03 -0.09
#